data_AF-A0A967MWT6-F1
#
_entry.id   AF-A0A967MWT6-F1
#
_cell.length_a   1.000
_cell.length_b   1.000
_cell.length_c   1.000
_cell.angle_alpha   90.00
_cell.angle_beta   90.00
_cell.angle_gamma   90.00
#
_symmetry.space_group_name_H-M   'P 1'
#
loop_
_entity.id
_entity.type
_entity.pdbx_description
1 polymer ?
#
loop_
_entity_poly.entity_id
_entity_poly.type
_entity_poly.pdbx_seq_one_letter_code
_entity_poly.pdbx_strand_id
1 'polypeptide(L)'
;TFIGLHPGHPKADLAHYLRGAVYYDRMPDAARDPRMADLAMQAFREMQRRFPDSDLAHDAHEKAEQARRRIADHELHVGRYYQRRGHYAAAINRYRGVVDGFPGTGRVPEALHRLIECYLALGVTEEAASIAGVLLAKHGDSEWSRDSKALLAQAGVEARPPAASPELSAAAGQSSGALASRSSRRTEARPDRSARVS
;
A
#
# COMPACT_ATOMS: atom_id res chain seq x y z
N THR A 1 -3.12 -29.85 -7.14
CA THR A 1 -1.92 -29.12 -7.59
C THR A 1 -0.70 -29.62 -6.84
N PHE A 2 0.49 -29.66 -7.45
CA PHE A 2 1.74 -30.13 -6.82
C PHE A 2 1.96 -29.56 -5.39
N ILE A 3 1.66 -28.27 -5.19
CA ILE A 3 1.72 -27.57 -3.89
C ILE A 3 0.87 -28.24 -2.80
N GLY A 4 -0.32 -28.74 -3.14
CA GLY A 4 -1.21 -29.40 -2.18
C GLY A 4 -0.86 -30.88 -1.94
N LEU A 5 -0.15 -31.51 -2.87
CA LEU A 5 0.24 -32.92 -2.80
C LEU A 5 1.62 -33.11 -2.14
N HIS A 6 2.51 -32.11 -2.20
CA HIS A 6 3.88 -32.19 -1.70
C HIS A 6 4.31 -30.92 -0.94
N PRO A 7 3.66 -30.58 0.20
CA PRO A 7 3.91 -29.33 0.92
C PRO A 7 5.32 -29.22 1.54
N GLY A 8 5.97 -30.34 1.86
CA GLY A 8 7.32 -30.39 2.45
C GLY A 8 8.45 -30.66 1.45
N HIS A 9 8.18 -30.60 0.14
CA HIS A 9 9.20 -30.87 -0.86
C HIS A 9 10.26 -29.75 -0.88
N PRO A 10 11.56 -30.06 -1.08
CA PRO A 10 12.63 -29.05 -1.15
C PRO A 10 12.46 -27.97 -2.23
N LYS A 11 11.51 -28.14 -3.15
CA LYS A 11 11.18 -27.19 -4.24
C LYS A 11 9.78 -26.60 -4.11
N ALA A 12 9.19 -26.67 -2.92
CA ALA A 12 7.87 -26.11 -2.67
C ALA A 12 7.86 -24.58 -2.85
N ASP A 13 8.95 -23.91 -2.46
CA ASP A 13 9.19 -22.48 -2.66
C ASP A 13 9.13 -22.09 -4.15
N LEU A 14 9.82 -22.83 -5.02
CA LEU A 14 9.80 -22.64 -6.48
C LEU A 14 8.40 -22.83 -7.05
N ALA A 15 7.66 -23.85 -6.59
CA ALA A 15 6.29 -24.09 -7.07
C ALA A 15 5.36 -22.91 -6.70
N HIS A 16 5.49 -22.38 -5.48
CA HIS A 16 4.74 -21.20 -5.05
C HIS A 16 5.14 -19.94 -5.83
N TYR A 17 6.43 -19.77 -6.12
CA TYR A 17 6.96 -18.68 -6.92
C TYR A 17 6.40 -18.71 -8.36
N LEU A 18 6.49 -19.86 -9.04
CA LEU A 18 6.01 -20.01 -10.42
C LEU A 18 4.51 -19.75 -10.56
N ARG A 19 3.72 -20.10 -9.53
CA ARG A 19 2.30 -19.76 -9.51
C ARG A 19 2.07 -18.25 -9.54
N GLY A 20 2.87 -17.48 -8.80
CA GLY A 20 2.83 -16.02 -8.86
C GLY A 20 3.30 -15.48 -10.21
N ALA A 21 4.38 -16.03 -10.75
CA ALA A 21 4.94 -15.63 -12.04
C ALA A 21 3.93 -15.80 -13.20
N VAL A 22 3.17 -16.89 -13.24
CA VAL A 22 2.14 -17.11 -14.26
C VAL A 22 1.05 -16.02 -14.24
N TYR A 23 0.65 -15.55 -13.06
CA TYR A 23 -0.29 -14.43 -12.96
C TYR A 23 0.37 -13.10 -13.31
N TYR A 24 1.61 -12.91 -12.88
CA TYR A 24 2.40 -11.71 -13.12
C TYR A 24 2.59 -11.44 -14.62
N ASP A 25 2.98 -12.46 -15.38
CA ASP A 25 3.20 -12.34 -16.83
C ASP A 25 1.91 -12.05 -17.60
N ARG A 26 0.75 -12.31 -16.99
CA ARG A 26 -0.58 -12.03 -17.55
C ARG A 26 -1.17 -10.72 -17.06
N MET A 27 -0.43 -9.95 -16.27
CA MET A 27 -0.90 -8.65 -15.79
C MET A 27 -1.11 -7.69 -16.96
N PRO A 28 -2.32 -7.13 -17.11
CA PRO A 28 -2.57 -6.19 -18.18
C PRO A 28 -2.04 -4.79 -17.82
N ASP A 29 -2.19 -3.87 -18.76
CA ASP A 29 -2.01 -2.44 -18.48
C ASP A 29 -3.07 -1.90 -17.50
N ALA A 30 -2.90 -0.64 -17.07
CA ALA A 30 -3.77 0.00 -16.11
C ALA A 30 -5.21 0.25 -16.61
N ALA A 31 -5.48 0.19 -17.93
CA ALA A 31 -6.81 0.44 -18.46
C ALA A 31 -7.75 -0.77 -18.34
N ARG A 32 -7.18 -1.96 -18.07
CA ARG A 32 -7.88 -3.24 -18.03
C ARG A 32 -8.04 -3.77 -16.60
N ASP A 33 -8.91 -4.75 -16.42
CA ASP A 33 -9.20 -5.38 -15.12
C ASP A 33 -7.91 -5.88 -14.42
N PRO A 34 -7.61 -5.39 -13.19
CA PRO A 34 -6.40 -5.72 -12.47
C PRO A 34 -6.43 -7.10 -11.78
N ARG A 35 -7.43 -7.95 -12.03
CA ARG A 35 -7.55 -9.29 -11.41
C ARG A 35 -6.26 -10.11 -11.44
N MET A 36 -5.52 -10.10 -12.54
CA MET A 36 -4.25 -10.84 -12.62
C MET A 36 -3.16 -10.23 -11.74
N ALA A 37 -3.16 -8.90 -11.54
CA ALA A 37 -2.25 -8.23 -10.62
C ALA A 37 -2.58 -8.58 -9.16
N ASP A 38 -3.88 -8.62 -8.81
CA ASP A 38 -4.30 -9.03 -7.46
C ASP A 38 -3.90 -10.49 -7.17
N LEU A 39 -4.18 -11.42 -8.10
CA LEU A 39 -3.77 -12.82 -7.96
C LEU A 39 -2.24 -12.98 -7.86
N ALA A 40 -1.47 -12.24 -8.66
CA ALA A 40 -0.01 -12.25 -8.60
C ALA A 40 0.49 -11.74 -7.23
N MET A 41 -0.03 -10.60 -6.77
CA MET A 41 0.32 -10.00 -5.48
C MET A 41 0.03 -10.98 -4.33
N GLN A 42 -1.14 -11.61 -4.30
CA GLN A 42 -1.51 -12.57 -3.27
C GLN A 42 -0.62 -13.82 -3.31
N ALA A 43 -0.34 -14.35 -4.51
CA ALA A 43 0.49 -15.53 -4.68
C ALA A 43 1.94 -15.30 -4.20
N PHE A 44 2.55 -14.17 -4.53
CA PHE A 44 3.89 -13.82 -4.08
C PHE A 44 3.96 -13.50 -2.59
N ARG A 45 2.95 -12.82 -2.02
CA ARG A 45 2.85 -12.61 -0.56
C ARG A 45 2.71 -13.93 0.20
N GLU A 46 1.97 -14.89 -0.35
CA GLU A 46 1.89 -16.22 0.23
C GLU A 46 3.23 -16.95 0.18
N MET A 47 3.96 -16.85 -0.93
CA MET A 47 5.30 -17.43 -1.05
C MET A 47 6.25 -16.87 0.01
N GLN A 48 6.33 -15.54 0.16
CA GLN A 48 7.17 -14.88 1.17
C GLN A 48 6.81 -15.28 2.60
N ARG A 49 5.52 -15.35 2.91
CA ARG A 49 5.04 -15.74 4.25
C ARG A 49 5.36 -17.20 4.58
N ARG A 50 5.36 -18.10 3.58
CA ARG A 50 5.63 -19.53 3.79
C ARG A 50 7.13 -19.86 3.74
N PHE A 51 7.90 -19.14 2.92
CA PHE A 51 9.31 -19.39 2.65
C PHE A 51 10.12 -18.09 2.76
N PRO A 52 10.19 -17.47 3.95
CA PRO A 52 10.88 -16.20 4.14
C PRO A 52 12.38 -16.28 3.86
N ASP A 53 12.99 -17.47 4.06
CA ASP A 53 14.42 -17.71 3.90
C ASP A 53 14.80 -18.23 2.50
N SER A 54 13.84 -18.33 1.56
CA SER A 54 14.12 -18.75 0.18
C SER A 54 14.88 -17.66 -0.57
N ASP A 55 15.84 -18.04 -1.40
CA ASP A 55 16.56 -17.11 -2.29
C ASP A 55 15.61 -16.34 -3.24
N LEU A 56 14.40 -16.87 -3.48
CA LEU A 56 13.37 -16.27 -4.31
C LEU A 56 12.49 -15.24 -3.56
N ALA A 57 12.61 -15.14 -2.23
CA ALA A 57 11.73 -14.31 -1.41
C ALA A 57 11.86 -12.81 -1.74
N HIS A 58 13.08 -12.36 -2.04
CA HIS A 58 13.34 -10.96 -2.41
C HIS A 58 12.67 -10.59 -3.75
N ASP A 59 12.90 -11.37 -4.81
CA ASP A 59 12.26 -11.12 -6.11
C ASP A 59 10.73 -11.25 -6.02
N ALA A 60 10.21 -12.21 -5.26
CA ALA A 60 8.78 -12.31 -4.99
C ALA A 60 8.22 -11.05 -4.33
N HIS A 61 8.97 -10.43 -3.40
CA HIS A 61 8.60 -9.16 -2.77
C HIS A 61 8.53 -8.03 -3.79
N GLU A 62 9.56 -7.88 -4.63
CA GLU A 62 9.57 -6.85 -5.66
C GLU A 62 8.43 -7.01 -6.66
N LYS A 63 8.14 -8.24 -7.10
CA LYS A 63 7.02 -8.53 -8.00
C LYS A 63 5.66 -8.31 -7.34
N ALA A 64 5.52 -8.61 -6.05
CA ALA A 64 4.30 -8.29 -5.31
C ALA A 64 4.06 -6.78 -5.24
N GLU A 65 5.11 -5.98 -5.01
CA GLU A 65 5.01 -4.52 -4.97
C GLU A 65 4.76 -3.90 -6.36
N GLN A 66 5.32 -4.49 -7.41
CA GLN A 66 4.99 -4.11 -8.80
C GLN A 66 3.51 -4.41 -9.14
N ALA A 67 3.01 -5.57 -8.75
CA ALA A 67 1.60 -5.94 -8.89
C ALA A 67 0.68 -5.01 -8.09
N ARG A 68 1.07 -4.69 -6.85
CA ARG A 68 0.38 -3.71 -6.02
C ARG A 68 0.29 -2.32 -6.69
N ARG A 69 1.40 -1.82 -7.24
CA ARG A 69 1.41 -0.55 -7.99
C ARG A 69 0.52 -0.60 -9.23
N ARG A 70 0.45 -1.73 -9.93
CA ARG A 70 -0.43 -1.91 -11.08
C ARG A 70 -1.91 -1.74 -10.72
N ILE A 71 -2.34 -2.27 -9.58
CA ILE A 71 -3.72 -2.11 -9.11
C ILE A 71 -4.00 -0.62 -8.80
N ALA A 72 -3.07 0.06 -8.13
CA ALA A 72 -3.19 1.49 -7.88
C ALA A 72 -3.27 2.31 -9.19
N ASP A 73 -2.47 1.95 -10.20
CA ASP A 73 -2.51 2.60 -11.53
C ASP A 73 -3.87 2.43 -12.21
N HIS A 74 -4.53 1.27 -12.03
CA HIS A 74 -5.88 1.02 -12.52
C HIS A 74 -6.91 1.94 -11.85
N GLU A 75 -6.90 2.02 -10.51
CA GLU A 75 -7.81 2.90 -9.78
C GLU A 75 -7.62 4.37 -10.17
N LEU A 76 -6.36 4.82 -10.34
CA LEU A 76 -6.06 6.16 -10.86
C LEU A 76 -6.58 6.33 -12.30
N HIS A 77 -6.45 5.32 -13.17
CA HIS A 77 -6.95 5.37 -14.54
C HIS A 77 -8.48 5.58 -14.56
N VAL A 78 -9.21 4.79 -13.77
CA VAL A 78 -10.67 4.88 -13.65
C VAL A 78 -11.10 6.20 -13.01
N GLY A 79 -10.39 6.66 -11.97
CA GLY A 79 -10.62 7.97 -11.34
C GLY A 79 -10.48 9.11 -12.34
N ARG A 80 -9.40 9.12 -13.12
CA ARG A 80 -9.16 10.13 -14.17
C ARG A 80 -10.23 10.08 -15.25
N TYR A 81 -10.71 8.88 -15.61
CA TYR A 81 -11.82 8.73 -16.55
C TYR A 81 -13.11 9.39 -16.04
N TYR A 82 -13.48 9.17 -14.77
CA TYR A 82 -14.64 9.83 -14.17
C TYR A 82 -14.47 11.34 -14.03
N GLN A 83 -13.29 11.79 -13.59
CA GLN A 83 -12.99 13.21 -13.41
C GLN A 83 -13.11 13.99 -14.72
N ARG A 84 -12.54 13.48 -15.83
CA ARG A 84 -12.64 14.12 -17.15
C ARG A 84 -14.07 14.26 -17.66
N ARG A 85 -15.01 13.48 -17.14
CA ARG A 85 -16.44 13.52 -17.48
C ARG A 85 -17.27 14.33 -16.49
N GLY A 86 -16.65 14.97 -15.51
CA GLY A 86 -17.34 15.74 -14.46
C GLY A 86 -17.99 14.88 -13.38
N HIS A 87 -17.74 13.57 -13.35
CA HIS A 87 -18.25 12.68 -12.30
C HIS A 87 -17.35 12.70 -11.06
N TYR A 88 -17.23 13.86 -10.42
CA TYR A 88 -16.26 14.09 -9.34
C TYR A 88 -16.47 13.18 -8.13
N ALA A 89 -17.71 12.89 -7.71
CA ALA A 89 -17.97 11.98 -6.60
C ALA A 89 -17.45 10.55 -6.86
N ALA A 90 -17.63 10.04 -8.09
CA ALA A 90 -17.11 8.74 -8.49
C ALA A 90 -15.57 8.74 -8.56
N ALA A 91 -14.98 9.83 -9.06
CA ALA A 91 -13.53 10.00 -9.09
C ALA A 91 -12.93 10.03 -7.68
N ILE A 92 -13.55 10.78 -6.75
CA ILE A 92 -13.15 10.85 -5.34
C ILE A 92 -13.10 9.45 -4.71
N ASN A 93 -14.12 8.62 -4.93
CA ASN A 93 -14.15 7.27 -4.38
C ASN A 93 -12.97 6.42 -4.90
N ARG A 94 -12.61 6.57 -6.17
CA ARG A 94 -11.46 5.88 -6.77
C ARG A 94 -10.13 6.36 -6.19
N TYR A 95 -9.95 7.67 -6.09
CA TYR A 95 -8.71 8.25 -5.55
C TYR A 95 -8.54 7.97 -4.05
N ARG A 96 -9.61 8.00 -3.26
CA ARG A 96 -9.59 7.54 -1.86
C ARG A 96 -9.14 6.08 -1.75
N GLY A 97 -9.67 5.21 -2.61
CA GLY A 97 -9.22 3.81 -2.68
C GLY A 97 -7.71 3.67 -2.90
N VAL A 98 -7.09 4.57 -3.67
CA VAL A 98 -5.62 4.61 -3.85
C VAL A 98 -4.91 5.01 -2.56
N VAL A 99 -5.35 6.11 -1.93
CA VAL A 99 -4.75 6.63 -0.69
C VAL A 99 -4.82 5.61 0.44
N ASP A 100 -5.97 4.97 0.62
CA ASP A 100 -6.24 4.07 1.74
C ASP A 100 -5.67 2.66 1.49
N GLY A 101 -5.79 2.14 0.27
CA GLY A 101 -5.40 0.78 -0.08
C GLY A 101 -3.93 0.62 -0.45
N PHE A 102 -3.28 1.69 -0.92
CA PHE A 102 -1.93 1.63 -1.49
C PHE A 102 -0.94 2.62 -0.84
N PRO A 103 -0.91 2.74 0.52
CA PRO A 103 0.02 3.62 1.20
C PRO A 103 1.47 3.22 0.89
N GLY A 104 2.35 4.21 0.80
CA GLY A 104 3.77 4.03 0.49
C GLY A 104 4.07 3.77 -1.00
N THR A 105 3.06 3.61 -1.85
CA THR A 105 3.28 3.59 -3.29
C THR A 105 3.48 5.00 -3.83
N GLY A 106 4.31 5.15 -4.87
CA GLY A 106 4.50 6.44 -5.56
C GLY A 106 3.26 6.98 -6.29
N ARG A 107 2.09 6.35 -6.12
CA ARG A 107 0.80 6.74 -6.72
C ARG A 107 -0.06 7.58 -5.77
N VAL A 108 0.25 7.53 -4.48
CA VAL A 108 -0.47 8.29 -3.44
C VAL A 108 -0.39 9.81 -3.67
N PRO A 109 0.78 10.41 -4.02
CA PRO A 109 0.85 11.85 -4.26
C PRO A 109 -0.08 12.32 -5.39
N GLU A 110 -0.14 11.57 -6.50
CA GLU A 110 -1.08 11.86 -7.58
C GLU A 110 -2.52 11.76 -7.08
N ALA A 111 -2.88 10.68 -6.39
CA ALA A 111 -4.25 10.48 -5.89
C ALA A 111 -4.70 11.63 -4.98
N LEU A 112 -3.84 12.08 -4.06
CA LEU A 112 -4.10 13.23 -3.18
C LEU A 112 -4.29 14.51 -3.98
N HIS A 113 -3.43 14.80 -4.97
CA HIS A 113 -3.59 15.95 -5.85
C HIS A 113 -4.93 15.92 -6.61
N ARG A 114 -5.29 14.77 -7.18
CA ARG A 114 -6.57 14.61 -7.90
C ARG A 114 -7.78 14.75 -6.98
N LEU A 115 -7.68 14.34 -5.71
CA LEU A 115 -8.71 14.60 -4.70
C LEU A 115 -8.89 16.10 -4.48
N ILE A 116 -7.80 16.86 -4.36
CA ILE A 116 -7.86 18.34 -4.22
C ILE A 116 -8.58 18.95 -5.41
N GLU A 117 -8.21 18.57 -6.64
CA GLU A 117 -8.91 19.04 -7.84
C GLU A 117 -10.42 18.74 -7.80
N CYS A 118 -10.80 17.51 -7.42
CA CYS A 118 -12.20 17.12 -7.38
C CYS A 118 -12.99 17.86 -6.28
N TYR A 119 -12.42 18.06 -5.09
CA TYR A 119 -13.07 18.80 -4.02
C TYR A 119 -13.23 20.28 -4.35
N LEU A 120 -12.21 20.90 -4.93
CA LEU A 120 -12.31 22.28 -5.41
C LEU A 120 -13.38 22.43 -6.50
N ALA A 121 -13.44 21.49 -7.46
CA ALA A 121 -14.47 21.49 -8.50
C ALA A 121 -15.90 21.36 -7.95
N LEU A 122 -16.07 20.72 -6.79
CA LEU A 122 -17.34 20.61 -6.08
C LEU A 122 -17.62 21.79 -5.14
N GLY A 123 -16.68 22.72 -4.96
CA GLY A 123 -16.79 23.83 -4.01
C GLY A 123 -16.57 23.43 -2.55
N VAL A 124 -16.03 22.24 -2.31
CA VAL A 124 -15.81 21.64 -0.99
C VAL A 124 -14.38 21.98 -0.53
N THR A 125 -14.15 23.25 -0.23
CA THR A 125 -12.81 23.84 -0.03
C THR A 125 -12.13 23.37 1.25
N GLU A 126 -12.90 23.08 2.30
CA GLU A 126 -12.39 22.61 3.59
C GLU A 126 -11.69 21.25 3.47
N GLU A 127 -12.31 20.31 2.75
CA GLU A 127 -11.75 19.00 2.46
C GLU A 127 -10.54 19.14 1.53
N ALA A 128 -10.60 20.00 0.52
CA ALA A 128 -9.45 20.29 -0.35
C ALA A 128 -8.24 20.79 0.46
N ALA A 129 -8.44 21.74 1.37
CA ALA A 129 -7.42 22.27 2.25
C ALA A 129 -6.81 21.19 3.17
N SER A 130 -7.65 20.29 3.71
CA SER A 130 -7.21 19.19 4.56
C SER A 130 -6.35 18.17 3.81
N ILE A 131 -6.80 17.75 2.62
CA ILE A 131 -6.05 16.81 1.76
C ILE A 131 -4.72 17.43 1.32
N ALA A 132 -4.72 18.73 1.00
CA ALA A 132 -3.50 19.47 0.70
C ALA A 132 -2.51 19.44 1.86
N GLY A 133 -2.96 19.62 3.10
CA GLY A 133 -2.14 19.45 4.29
C GLY A 133 -1.42 18.13 4.36
N VAL A 134 -2.17 17.04 4.14
CA VAL A 134 -1.61 15.67 4.14
C VAL A 134 -0.56 15.53 3.04
N LEU A 135 -0.86 15.98 1.82
CA LEU A 135 0.05 15.90 0.67
C LEU A 135 1.34 16.67 0.93
N LEU A 136 1.25 17.91 1.41
CA LEU A 136 2.41 18.77 1.65
C LEU A 136 3.27 18.28 2.82
N ALA A 137 2.64 17.72 3.86
CA ALA A 137 3.35 17.19 5.02
C ALA A 137 4.12 15.90 4.69
N LYS A 138 3.54 15.02 3.86
CA LYS A 138 4.12 13.68 3.59
C LYS A 138 4.90 13.57 2.29
N HIS A 139 4.61 14.43 1.31
CA HIS A 139 5.15 14.34 -0.05
C HIS A 139 5.54 15.73 -0.61
N GLY A 140 6.04 16.62 0.25
CA GLY A 140 6.28 18.04 -0.07
C GLY A 140 7.26 18.30 -1.22
N ASP A 141 8.11 17.33 -1.57
CA ASP A 141 9.09 17.33 -2.65
C ASP A 141 8.54 16.83 -4.00
N SER A 142 7.36 16.20 -4.00
CA SER A 142 6.74 15.68 -5.22
C SER A 142 6.27 16.78 -6.17
N GLU A 143 6.22 16.48 -7.47
CA GLU A 143 5.61 17.37 -8.49
C GLU A 143 4.15 17.72 -8.12
N TRP A 144 3.40 16.74 -7.62
CA TRP A 144 2.01 16.87 -7.19
C TRP A 144 1.82 17.87 -6.05
N SER A 145 2.80 17.97 -5.14
CA SER A 145 2.79 18.99 -4.09
C SER A 145 2.98 20.40 -4.66
N ARG A 146 3.84 20.56 -5.67
CA ARG A 146 4.03 21.85 -6.34
C ARG A 146 2.76 22.28 -7.09
N ASP A 147 2.17 21.36 -7.84
CA ASP A 147 0.96 21.62 -8.62
C ASP A 147 -0.24 21.91 -7.71
N SER A 148 -0.36 21.18 -6.60
CA SER A 148 -1.42 21.43 -5.61
C SER A 148 -1.29 22.80 -4.95
N LYS A 149 -0.07 23.27 -4.64
CA LYS A 149 0.14 24.64 -4.13
C LYS A 149 -0.33 25.69 -5.14
N ALA A 150 0.04 25.52 -6.42
CA ALA A 150 -0.38 26.43 -7.48
C ALA A 150 -1.90 26.44 -7.67
N LEU A 151 -2.53 25.26 -7.62
CA LEU A 151 -3.98 25.10 -7.74
C LEU A 151 -4.74 25.77 -6.58
N LEU A 152 -4.27 25.58 -5.34
CA LEU A 152 -4.87 26.18 -4.15
C LEU A 152 -4.74 27.71 -4.15
N ALA A 153 -3.58 28.23 -4.56
CA ALA A 153 -3.37 29.66 -4.70
C ALA A 153 -4.34 30.30 -5.72
N GLN A 154 -4.59 29.62 -6.85
CA GLN A 154 -5.59 30.06 -7.84
C GLN A 154 -7.02 30.04 -7.29
N ALA A 155 -7.33 29.06 -6.43
CA ALA A 155 -8.64 28.93 -5.79
C ALA A 155 -8.82 29.85 -4.56
N GLY A 156 -7.77 30.56 -4.11
CA GLY A 156 -7.81 31.35 -2.87
C GLY A 156 -7.98 30.51 -1.60
N VAL A 157 -7.56 29.24 -1.65
CA VAL A 157 -7.66 28.29 -0.52
C VAL A 157 -6.27 28.07 0.08
N GLU A 158 -6.15 28.13 1.40
CA GLU A 158 -4.91 27.80 2.08
C GLU A 158 -4.90 26.33 2.52
N ALA A 159 -3.76 25.65 2.38
CA ALA A 159 -3.61 24.28 2.88
C ALA A 159 -3.70 24.28 4.40
N ARG A 160 -4.61 23.47 4.95
CA ARG A 160 -4.73 23.28 6.40
C ARG A 160 -3.81 22.16 6.83
N PRO A 161 -3.07 22.28 7.95
CA PRO A 161 -2.35 21.13 8.50
C PRO A 161 -3.30 19.94 8.66
N PRO A 162 -2.84 18.69 8.43
CA PRO A 162 -3.69 17.53 8.56
C PRO A 162 -4.34 17.58 9.94
N ALA A 163 -5.67 17.60 9.98
CA ALA A 163 -6.38 17.50 11.24
C ALA A 163 -5.85 16.25 11.97
N ALA A 164 -5.76 16.29 13.30
CA ALA A 164 -5.51 15.10 14.12
C ALA A 164 -6.69 14.10 14.05
N SER A 165 -7.38 14.04 12.92
CA SER A 165 -8.47 13.14 12.63
C SER A 165 -7.89 11.74 12.41
N PRO A 166 -8.25 10.76 13.24
CA PRO A 166 -7.68 9.42 13.20
C PRO A 166 -7.97 8.67 11.89
N GLU A 167 -8.92 9.11 11.05
CA GLU A 167 -9.38 8.36 9.88
C GLU A 167 -8.36 8.31 8.72
N LEU A 168 -7.65 9.41 8.44
CA LEU A 168 -6.55 9.43 7.45
C LEU A 168 -5.19 9.02 8.06
N SER A 169 -5.08 9.08 9.40
CA SER A 169 -3.89 8.66 10.15
C SER A 169 -3.84 7.14 10.36
N ALA A 170 -4.99 6.49 10.57
CA ALA A 170 -5.10 5.05 10.81
C ALA A 170 -4.69 4.20 9.60
N ALA A 171 -4.86 4.71 8.37
CA ALA A 171 -4.39 4.05 7.16
C ALA A 171 -2.85 4.04 7.03
N ALA A 172 -2.15 4.93 7.74
CA ALA A 172 -0.68 5.08 7.67
C ALA A 172 0.08 4.38 8.81
N GLY A 173 -0.60 3.94 9.87
CA GLY A 173 0.05 3.40 11.08
C GLY A 173 0.27 1.89 11.13
N GLN A 174 -0.28 1.11 10.20
CA GLN A 174 -0.35 -0.36 10.34
C GLN A 174 0.71 -1.16 9.55
N SER A 175 1.68 -0.51 8.89
CA SER A 175 2.69 -1.23 8.09
C SER A 175 4.12 -1.16 8.66
N SER A 176 4.31 -0.83 9.95
CA SER A 176 5.66 -0.78 10.54
C SER A 176 5.81 -1.43 11.93
N GLY A 177 4.85 -2.24 12.37
CA GLY A 177 4.78 -2.65 13.79
C GLY A 177 4.64 -4.14 14.10
N ALA A 178 4.92 -5.07 13.17
CA ALA A 178 4.61 -6.50 13.39
C ALA A 178 5.81 -7.47 13.40
N LEU A 179 7.07 -7.00 13.38
CA LEU A 179 8.23 -7.92 13.34
C LEU A 179 9.31 -7.72 14.42
N ALA A 180 9.15 -6.81 15.38
CA ALA A 180 10.14 -6.58 16.42
C ALA A 180 9.54 -6.57 17.83
N SER A 181 9.16 -7.74 18.34
CA SER A 181 9.03 -7.96 19.80
C SER A 181 8.64 -9.41 20.16
N ARG A 182 9.42 -10.41 19.71
CA ARG A 182 9.37 -11.76 20.30
C ARG A 182 10.74 -12.45 20.38
N SER A 183 11.81 -11.69 20.63
CA SER A 183 13.12 -12.28 20.91
C SER A 183 13.87 -11.46 21.96
N SER A 184 13.33 -11.37 23.18
CA SER A 184 14.07 -10.93 24.38
C SER A 184 13.23 -11.16 25.62
N ARG A 185 13.33 -12.37 26.19
CA ARG A 185 13.29 -12.64 27.65
C ARG A 185 13.46 -14.14 27.87
N ARG A 186 14.67 -14.55 28.25
CA ARG A 186 14.98 -15.16 29.57
C ARG A 186 16.35 -15.85 29.54
N THR A 187 17.41 -15.06 29.44
CA THR A 187 18.67 -15.38 30.10
C THR A 187 18.58 -14.78 31.49
N GLU A 188 18.37 -15.61 32.51
CA GLU A 188 18.79 -15.29 33.87
C GLU A 188 19.01 -16.59 34.63
N ALA A 189 20.24 -16.72 35.10
CA ALA A 189 20.78 -17.85 35.82
C ALA A 189 20.62 -17.67 37.34
N ARG A 190 20.73 -18.82 38.04
CA ARG A 190 21.07 -19.08 39.46
C ARG A 190 19.95 -18.99 40.52
N PRO A 191 20.12 -19.64 41.71
CA PRO A 191 21.19 -20.55 42.15
C PRO A 191 20.72 -21.89 42.76
N ASP A 192 21.73 -22.73 42.97
CA ASP A 192 21.83 -23.94 43.79
C ASP A 192 21.12 -23.88 45.16
N ARG A 193 20.40 -24.94 45.53
CA ARG A 193 20.04 -25.24 46.93
C ARG A 193 19.65 -26.71 47.12
N SER A 194 20.24 -27.26 48.19
CA SER A 194 19.82 -28.40 49.02
C SER A 194 20.25 -29.82 48.60
N ALA A 195 21.44 -30.18 49.08
CA ALA A 195 21.62 -31.42 49.83
C ALA A 195 20.94 -31.30 51.22
N ARG A 196 20.14 -32.31 51.63
CA ARG A 196 20.22 -33.02 52.93
C ARG A 196 19.05 -34.00 53.13
N VAL A 197 19.43 -35.25 53.40
CA VAL A 197 18.87 -36.20 54.39
C VAL A 197 17.43 -36.70 54.18
N SER A 198 17.28 -37.95 53.74
CA SER A 198 16.99 -39.12 54.59
C SER A 198 17.13 -40.41 53.81
#